data_AF-A0A7S3QDP2-F1
#
_entry.id   AF-A0A7S3QDP2-F1
#
_cell.length_a   1.000
_cell.length_b   1.000
_cell.length_c   1.000
_cell.angle_alpha   90.00
_cell.angle_beta   90.00
_cell.angle_gamma   90.00
#
_symmetry.space_group_name_H-M   'P 1'
#
loop_
_entity.id
_entity.type
_entity.pdbx_description
1 polymer ?
#
loop_
_entity_poly.entity_id
_entity_poly.type
_entity_poly.pdbx_seq_one_letter_code
_entity_poly.pdbx_strand_id
1 'polypeptide(L)'
;MRSHRTSRKFVLTFAVSILLIISLDLFVPRNDTRGLKYAEDSSTQQEAIEDLIVDYEASDNADTERDADTERDADVDAEQDSDTGAVNAKDKDGEGGVNYNNDHNIEIENEIVDIDEDITVSVEFSSEAANSKEGKKNAKPIMHTFYEAVPNGCCGMTKEGHEDLLAAWKKSWEDRGWETVVLTEEDARQHPDFESINQKLQDLDVNAYNRRCYWRWLAIVTDGGGWMSDYDVFPLSLNGEMGLALEQSGTFTSYAHHVPCLIHASAKEWDRILHIMIELLPNSPEEVYERVTDMYSLLNIDIEQGRSGMQWTSEVAPHFTYHRNEEGWQWMDCNFGWKHIAIHLSHHSCAEAFKTDHYPEIDDVDSDTHGLPDNWQQAVQRRSEAALKVMDDYKEYCMPTSSW
;
A
#
# COMPACT_ATOMS: atom_id res chain seq x y z
N MET A 1 -53.21 -71.87 -16.73
CA MET A 1 -53.14 -70.57 -16.04
C MET A 1 -51.67 -70.15 -15.96
N ARG A 2 -51.25 -69.21 -16.82
CA ARG A 2 -49.91 -68.62 -16.85
C ARG A 2 -50.00 -67.21 -16.29
N SER A 3 -49.06 -66.80 -15.44
CA SER A 3 -48.86 -65.40 -15.06
C SER A 3 -47.36 -65.09 -15.09
N HIS A 4 -46.97 -64.28 -16.08
CA HIS A 4 -45.66 -63.66 -16.20
C HIS A 4 -45.68 -62.32 -15.45
N ARG A 5 -44.68 -62.06 -14.61
CA ARG A 5 -44.33 -60.70 -14.16
C ARG A 5 -43.05 -60.27 -14.87
N THR A 6 -43.17 -59.23 -15.68
CA THR A 6 -42.07 -58.50 -16.33
C THR A 6 -41.68 -57.29 -15.49
N SER A 7 -40.36 -57.11 -15.39
CA SER A 7 -39.65 -55.97 -14.80
C SER A 7 -39.75 -54.72 -15.67
N ARG A 8 -39.87 -53.54 -15.06
CA ARG A 8 -39.56 -52.25 -15.70
C ARG A 8 -38.50 -51.52 -14.88
N LYS A 9 -37.31 -51.37 -15.46
CA LYS A 9 -36.31 -50.35 -15.09
C LYS A 9 -36.45 -49.21 -16.09
N PHE A 10 -36.57 -47.98 -15.61
CA PHE A 10 -36.45 -46.77 -16.43
C PHE A 10 -34.96 -46.39 -16.45
N VAL A 11 -34.36 -46.36 -17.64
CA VAL A 11 -33.06 -45.76 -17.92
C VAL A 11 -33.38 -44.61 -18.87
N LEU A 12 -33.09 -43.37 -18.47
CA LEU A 12 -33.21 -42.21 -19.36
C LEU A 12 -31.79 -41.84 -19.81
N THR A 13 -31.52 -42.12 -21.08
CA THR A 13 -30.33 -41.68 -21.81
C THR A 13 -30.72 -40.43 -22.59
N PHE A 14 -29.99 -39.32 -22.46
CA PHE A 14 -30.05 -38.23 -23.44
C PHE A 14 -28.64 -37.77 -23.76
N ALA A 15 -28.25 -38.00 -25.01
CA ALA A 15 -27.08 -37.43 -25.65
C ALA A 15 -27.49 -36.97 -27.07
N VAL A 16 -26.89 -35.84 -27.46
CA VAL A 16 -26.70 -35.34 -28.84
C VAL A 16 -27.88 -34.65 -29.53
N SER A 17 -27.77 -33.32 -29.68
CA SER A 17 -27.87 -32.50 -30.91
C SER A 17 -28.02 -31.04 -30.45
N ILE A 18 -27.17 -30.08 -30.81
CA ILE A 18 -27.26 -29.34 -32.09
C ILE A 18 -25.94 -28.58 -32.29
N LEU A 19 -25.32 -28.85 -33.43
CA LEU A 19 -24.24 -28.08 -34.04
C LEU A 19 -24.79 -27.69 -35.42
N LEU A 20 -25.35 -26.49 -35.54
CA LEU A 20 -25.72 -25.79 -36.78
C LEU A 20 -26.39 -24.45 -36.41
N ILE A 21 -25.61 -23.37 -36.44
CA ILE A 21 -25.94 -22.06 -37.04
C ILE A 21 -24.58 -21.32 -37.12
N ILE A 22 -23.99 -21.37 -38.32
CA ILE A 22 -23.07 -20.35 -38.82
C ILE A 22 -23.95 -19.39 -39.64
N SER A 23 -23.63 -18.10 -39.58
CA SER A 23 -24.12 -16.99 -40.41
C SER A 23 -25.19 -16.12 -39.75
N LEU A 24 -24.73 -15.09 -39.03
CA LEU A 24 -25.28 -13.74 -39.16
C LEU A 24 -24.24 -12.73 -38.66
N ASP A 25 -23.65 -12.05 -39.66
CA ASP A 25 -22.93 -10.80 -39.52
C ASP A 25 -23.77 -9.78 -38.75
N LEU A 26 -23.25 -9.28 -37.64
CA LEU A 26 -23.65 -8.01 -37.05
C LEU A 26 -22.40 -7.19 -36.73
N PHE A 27 -21.97 -6.47 -37.76
CA PHE A 27 -21.71 -5.03 -37.70
C PHE A 27 -21.12 -4.51 -36.38
N VAL A 28 -19.79 -4.56 -36.26
CA VAL A 28 -19.04 -3.72 -35.31
C VAL A 28 -18.72 -2.40 -36.04
N PRO A 29 -19.35 -1.26 -35.69
CA PRO A 29 -18.92 0.00 -36.25
C PRO A 29 -17.58 0.39 -35.62
N ARG A 30 -16.57 0.59 -36.48
CA ARG A 30 -15.40 1.42 -36.17
C ARG A 30 -15.89 2.77 -35.71
N ASN A 31 -15.68 3.11 -34.44
CA ASN A 31 -15.89 4.47 -33.99
C ASN A 31 -14.63 5.31 -34.14
N ASP A 32 -14.91 6.47 -34.69
CA ASP A 32 -14.08 7.56 -35.15
C ASP A 32 -13.29 8.19 -34.00
N THR A 33 -11.99 8.40 -34.23
CA THR A 33 -11.14 9.27 -33.41
C THR A 33 -11.65 10.71 -33.53
N ARG A 34 -12.50 11.14 -32.60
CA ARG A 34 -12.77 12.56 -32.36
C ARG A 34 -12.61 12.85 -30.88
N GLY A 35 -11.78 13.84 -30.60
CA GLY A 35 -11.40 14.28 -29.28
C GLY A 35 -12.61 14.43 -28.35
N LEU A 36 -12.57 13.67 -27.27
CA LEU A 36 -13.41 13.89 -26.10
C LEU A 36 -12.83 15.09 -25.37
N LYS A 37 -13.50 16.23 -25.49
CA LYS A 37 -13.40 17.29 -24.48
C LYS A 37 -14.04 16.73 -23.22
N TYR A 38 -13.21 16.56 -22.18
CA TYR A 38 -13.68 16.22 -20.84
C TYR A 38 -14.65 17.29 -20.35
N ALA A 39 -15.79 16.85 -19.83
CA ALA A 39 -16.80 17.66 -19.20
C ALA A 39 -16.54 17.67 -17.69
N GLU A 40 -16.20 18.85 -17.18
CA GLU A 40 -16.36 19.52 -15.87
C GLU A 40 -16.94 18.82 -14.62
N ASP A 41 -17.01 17.49 -14.49
CA ASP A 41 -17.55 16.83 -13.29
C ASP A 41 -16.55 15.91 -12.55
N SER A 42 -15.25 16.00 -12.85
CA SER A 42 -14.19 15.28 -12.12
C SER A 42 -13.61 16.08 -10.95
N SER A 43 -13.99 17.34 -10.74
CA SER A 43 -13.32 18.21 -9.76
C SER A 43 -13.52 17.75 -8.32
N THR A 44 -14.62 17.09 -7.98
CA THR A 44 -14.89 16.64 -6.60
C THR A 44 -14.16 15.36 -6.22
N GLN A 45 -13.91 14.45 -7.17
CA GLN A 45 -13.03 13.29 -6.93
C GLN A 45 -11.56 13.70 -6.98
N GLN A 46 -11.21 14.63 -7.86
CA GLN A 46 -9.87 15.17 -7.97
C GLN A 46 -9.47 16.01 -6.75
N GLU A 47 -10.36 16.85 -6.20
CA GLU A 47 -10.10 17.60 -4.95
C GLU A 47 -9.96 16.68 -3.73
N ALA A 48 -10.78 15.63 -3.60
CA ALA A 48 -10.65 14.67 -2.48
C ALA A 48 -9.38 13.80 -2.57
N ILE A 49 -8.87 13.57 -3.79
CA ILE A 49 -7.62 12.86 -4.05
C ILE A 49 -6.43 13.81 -3.87
N GLU A 50 -6.54 15.06 -4.32
CA GLU A 50 -5.52 16.10 -4.15
C GLU A 50 -5.29 16.42 -2.66
N ASP A 51 -6.32 16.47 -1.82
CA ASP A 51 -6.17 16.68 -0.36
C ASP A 51 -5.40 15.53 0.32
N LEU A 52 -5.64 14.26 -0.05
CA LEU A 52 -4.89 13.11 0.46
C LEU A 52 -3.42 13.09 -0.02
N ILE A 53 -3.16 13.69 -1.18
CA ILE A 53 -1.86 13.72 -1.85
C ILE A 53 -0.99 14.89 -1.35
N VAL A 54 -1.56 16.08 -1.16
CA VAL A 54 -0.85 17.27 -0.67
C VAL A 54 -0.22 17.01 0.71
N ASP A 55 -0.90 16.25 1.57
CA ASP A 55 -0.37 15.86 2.88
C ASP A 55 0.84 14.93 2.77
N TYR A 56 0.82 13.96 1.84
CA TYR A 56 1.95 13.06 1.59
C TYR A 56 3.18 13.83 1.06
N GLU A 57 2.95 14.79 0.16
CA GLU A 57 4.01 15.45 -0.61
C GLU A 57 4.73 16.62 0.08
N ALA A 58 4.09 17.30 1.04
CA ALA A 58 4.68 18.43 1.75
C ALA A 58 5.88 18.04 2.63
N SER A 59 5.99 16.76 3.00
CA SER A 59 7.07 16.26 3.86
C SER A 59 8.35 15.88 3.08
N ASP A 60 8.23 15.33 1.87
CA ASP A 60 9.38 14.90 1.05
C ASP A 60 10.19 16.08 0.44
N ASN A 61 9.55 17.24 0.22
CA ASN A 61 10.22 18.43 -0.33
C ASN A 61 11.14 19.14 0.66
N ALA A 62 10.83 19.09 1.97
CA ALA A 62 11.61 19.79 2.97
C ALA A 62 13.03 19.21 3.13
N ASP A 63 13.19 17.92 2.80
CA ASP A 63 14.46 17.21 2.90
C ASP A 63 15.35 17.43 1.66
N THR A 64 14.75 17.54 0.47
CA THR A 64 15.51 17.69 -0.79
C THR A 64 16.08 19.10 -1.02
N GLU A 65 15.44 20.16 -0.50
CA GLU A 65 15.98 21.53 -0.61
C GLU A 65 17.16 21.79 0.37
N ARG A 66 17.35 20.97 1.41
CA ARG A 66 18.49 21.13 2.34
C ARG A 66 19.80 20.53 1.84
N ASP A 67 19.73 19.49 1.02
CA ASP A 67 20.91 18.76 0.54
C ASP A 67 21.62 19.47 -0.63
N ALA A 68 20.97 20.46 -1.27
CA ALA A 68 21.58 21.23 -2.36
C ALA A 68 22.47 22.40 -1.86
N ASP A 69 22.31 22.84 -0.62
CA ASP A 69 22.91 24.09 -0.10
C ASP A 69 24.17 23.89 0.76
N THR A 70 24.61 22.65 1.02
CA THR A 70 25.77 22.38 1.91
C THR A 70 27.15 22.30 1.23
N GLU A 71 27.27 22.55 -0.08
CA GLU A 71 28.56 22.56 -0.79
C GLU A 71 29.03 23.95 -1.30
N ARG A 72 28.51 25.06 -0.75
CA ARG A 72 29.08 26.39 -1.00
C ARG A 72 29.40 27.14 0.29
N ASP A 73 30.65 27.60 0.34
CA ASP A 73 31.18 28.67 1.18
C ASP A 73 31.57 28.30 2.63
N ALA A 74 32.68 27.55 2.74
CA ALA A 74 33.56 27.64 3.90
C ALA A 74 34.76 28.53 3.55
N ASP A 75 34.61 29.85 3.76
CA ASP A 75 35.68 30.82 4.03
C ASP A 75 35.04 32.20 4.22
N VAL A 76 34.98 32.71 5.46
CA VAL A 76 35.24 34.13 5.84
C VAL A 76 35.13 34.27 7.37
N ASP A 77 36.14 34.96 7.91
CA ASP A 77 36.43 35.30 9.29
C ASP A 77 35.38 36.19 10.03
N ALA A 78 35.27 35.91 11.33
CA ALA A 78 35.39 36.81 12.49
C ALA A 78 34.53 38.09 12.68
N GLU A 79 34.15 38.23 13.97
CA GLU A 79 33.94 39.42 14.80
C GLU A 79 32.50 39.91 15.15
N GLN A 80 32.32 39.98 16.48
CA GLN A 80 31.64 41.01 17.30
C GLN A 80 30.15 40.94 17.64
N ASP A 81 29.92 40.71 18.94
CA ASP A 81 29.16 41.51 19.92
C ASP A 81 27.94 42.34 19.43
N SER A 82 26.76 42.10 20.01
CA SER A 82 26.30 42.88 21.17
C SER A 82 24.82 42.59 21.53
N ASP A 83 24.63 42.38 22.83
CA ASP A 83 23.55 42.71 23.76
C ASP A 83 22.32 43.57 23.31
N THR A 84 21.29 43.50 24.16
CA THR A 84 19.97 44.20 24.21
C THR A 84 18.83 43.49 23.48
N GLY A 85 17.64 43.27 24.04
CA GLY A 85 17.10 43.59 25.35
C GLY A 85 15.62 43.16 25.43
N ALA A 86 15.17 42.87 26.65
CA ALA A 86 13.81 42.49 26.97
C ALA A 86 12.79 43.61 26.72
N VAL A 87 11.61 43.26 26.19
CA VAL A 87 10.38 44.05 26.38
C VAL A 87 9.17 43.13 26.54
N ASN A 88 8.45 43.37 27.63
CA ASN A 88 7.21 42.71 28.02
C ASN A 88 5.98 43.38 27.39
N ALA A 89 4.90 42.59 27.35
CA ALA A 89 3.47 42.95 27.40
C ALA A 89 2.78 43.37 26.10
N LYS A 90 1.73 42.63 25.71
CA LYS A 90 0.33 42.93 26.11
C LYS A 90 -0.69 42.01 25.44
N ASP A 91 -1.60 41.56 26.28
CA ASP A 91 -2.97 41.08 26.06
C ASP A 91 -3.63 41.53 24.75
N LYS A 92 -4.22 40.56 24.04
CA LYS A 92 -5.48 40.76 23.29
C LYS A 92 -6.31 39.48 23.29
N ASP A 93 -7.35 39.54 24.12
CA ASP A 93 -8.55 38.72 24.04
C ASP A 93 -9.24 39.00 22.69
N GLY A 94 -9.75 37.94 22.06
CA GLY A 94 -10.43 38.02 20.76
C GLY A 94 -11.10 36.71 20.41
N GLU A 95 -12.21 36.44 21.10
CA GLU A 95 -13.15 35.35 20.84
C GLU A 95 -13.63 35.33 19.38
N GLY A 96 -13.65 34.13 18.79
CA GLY A 96 -14.13 33.89 17.43
C GLY A 96 -14.42 32.41 17.19
N GLY A 97 -15.22 31.78 18.05
CA GLY A 97 -15.68 30.41 17.86
C GLY A 97 -16.76 30.35 16.77
N VAL A 98 -16.45 29.70 15.64
CA VAL A 98 -17.44 29.35 14.62
C VAL A 98 -18.06 28.01 15.02
N ASN A 99 -19.36 28.05 15.32
CA ASN A 99 -20.18 26.92 15.72
C ASN A 99 -20.75 26.23 14.47
N TYR A 100 -20.29 25.03 14.15
CA TYR A 100 -20.88 24.17 13.12
C TYR A 100 -21.87 23.19 13.76
N ASN A 101 -23.14 23.59 13.83
CA ASN A 101 -24.25 22.66 14.06
C ASN A 101 -24.69 22.10 12.70
N ASN A 102 -24.31 20.86 12.40
CA ASN A 102 -24.93 20.05 11.34
C ASN A 102 -25.90 19.06 11.97
N ASP A 103 -27.14 19.51 12.23
CA ASP A 103 -28.28 18.64 12.50
C ASP A 103 -28.86 18.17 11.16
N HIS A 104 -28.48 16.97 10.71
CA HIS A 104 -29.20 16.21 9.69
C HIS A 104 -29.60 14.86 10.27
N ASN A 105 -30.78 14.83 10.91
CA ASN A 105 -31.50 13.60 11.21
C ASN A 105 -32.01 12.99 9.90
N ILE A 106 -31.36 11.93 9.43
CA ILE A 106 -31.90 11.02 8.42
C ILE A 106 -32.58 9.89 9.18
N GLU A 107 -33.92 9.89 9.18
CA GLU A 107 -34.70 8.74 9.60
C GLU A 107 -34.56 7.64 8.53
N ILE A 108 -33.82 6.58 8.85
CA ILE A 108 -33.76 5.36 8.04
C ILE A 108 -34.83 4.40 8.57
N GLU A 109 -35.90 4.22 7.80
CA GLU A 109 -36.85 3.14 8.02
C GLU A 109 -36.18 1.82 7.63
N ASN A 110 -35.86 0.99 8.64
CA ASN A 110 -35.39 -0.37 8.42
C ASN A 110 -36.57 -1.28 8.02
N GLU A 111 -36.68 -1.59 6.73
CA GLU A 111 -37.51 -2.68 6.25
C GLU A 111 -36.78 -4.00 6.52
N ILE A 112 -37.23 -4.73 7.55
CA ILE A 112 -36.75 -6.07 7.88
C ILE A 112 -37.32 -7.03 6.83
N VAL A 113 -36.46 -7.48 5.91
CA VAL A 113 -36.77 -8.61 5.03
C VAL A 113 -36.30 -9.88 5.72
N ASP A 114 -37.24 -10.73 6.14
CA ASP A 114 -36.96 -12.09 6.61
C ASP A 114 -36.32 -12.88 5.46
N ILE A 115 -35.05 -13.27 5.63
CA ILE A 115 -34.34 -14.15 4.71
C ILE A 115 -34.40 -15.56 5.31
N ASP A 116 -35.05 -16.48 4.60
CA ASP A 116 -35.12 -17.90 4.96
C ASP A 116 -33.71 -18.51 5.08
N GLU A 117 -33.39 -19.02 6.27
CA GLU A 117 -32.29 -19.94 6.52
C GLU A 117 -32.56 -21.27 5.79
N ASP A 118 -32.04 -21.46 4.59
CA ASP A 118 -31.55 -22.75 4.07
C ASP A 118 -31.15 -22.63 2.58
N ILE A 119 -29.96 -22.06 2.31
CA ILE A 119 -29.27 -22.26 1.03
C ILE A 119 -27.89 -22.83 1.31
N THR A 120 -27.79 -24.17 1.31
CA THR A 120 -26.51 -24.86 1.23
C THR A 120 -26.06 -24.91 -0.23
N VAL A 121 -25.18 -24.00 -0.64
CA VAL A 121 -24.45 -24.10 -1.91
C VAL A 121 -23.30 -25.09 -1.74
N SER A 122 -23.41 -26.27 -2.33
CA SER A 122 -22.30 -27.21 -2.43
C SER A 122 -21.58 -26.98 -3.76
N VAL A 123 -20.39 -26.38 -3.69
CA VAL A 123 -19.49 -26.21 -4.84
C VAL A 123 -18.59 -27.45 -4.92
N GLU A 124 -18.88 -28.36 -5.85
CA GLU A 124 -17.98 -29.48 -6.15
C GLU A 124 -16.78 -28.98 -6.99
N PHE A 125 -15.63 -28.79 -6.35
CA PHE A 125 -14.37 -28.54 -7.03
C PHE A 125 -13.79 -29.85 -7.60
N SER A 126 -13.56 -29.86 -8.91
CA SER A 126 -12.94 -30.99 -9.63
C SER A 126 -11.50 -31.24 -9.15
N SER A 127 -11.21 -32.49 -8.78
CA SER A 127 -10.01 -32.93 -8.05
C SER A 127 -8.83 -33.36 -8.93
N GLU A 128 -8.86 -33.12 -10.23
CA GLU A 128 -7.85 -33.66 -11.16
C GLU A 128 -6.49 -32.94 -11.15
N ALA A 129 -6.36 -31.79 -10.45
CA ALA A 129 -5.07 -31.11 -10.23
C ALA A 129 -4.34 -31.52 -8.93
N ALA A 130 -4.85 -32.51 -8.18
CA ALA A 130 -4.37 -32.83 -6.83
C ALA A 130 -3.06 -33.64 -6.77
N ASN A 131 -2.62 -34.28 -7.87
CA ASN A 131 -1.50 -35.24 -7.82
C ASN A 131 -0.09 -34.66 -8.04
N SER A 132 0.07 -33.34 -8.17
CA SER A 132 1.39 -32.67 -8.06
C SER A 132 1.58 -31.89 -6.75
N LYS A 133 0.59 -31.90 -5.85
CA LYS A 133 0.51 -31.04 -4.65
C LYS A 133 1.13 -31.63 -3.37
N GLU A 134 1.55 -32.89 -3.34
CA GLU A 134 2.06 -33.50 -2.09
C GLU A 134 3.46 -33.03 -1.68
N GLY A 135 4.23 -32.42 -2.58
CA GLY A 135 5.56 -31.85 -2.27
C GLY A 135 5.57 -30.37 -1.85
N LYS A 136 4.45 -29.63 -2.00
CA LYS A 136 4.37 -28.18 -1.70
C LYS A 136 3.62 -27.84 -0.41
N LYS A 137 3.14 -28.84 0.35
CA LYS A 137 2.24 -28.61 1.50
C LYS A 137 2.84 -27.83 2.68
N ASN A 138 4.15 -27.55 2.68
CA ASN A 138 4.83 -26.86 3.78
C ASN A 138 5.65 -25.63 3.34
N ALA A 139 5.52 -25.16 2.09
CA ALA A 139 6.25 -23.98 1.67
C ALA A 139 5.56 -22.73 2.24
N LYS A 140 6.31 -21.91 2.98
CA LYS A 140 5.87 -20.57 3.38
C LYS A 140 5.74 -19.69 2.12
N PRO A 141 4.77 -18.75 2.05
CA PRO A 141 4.80 -17.76 0.98
C PRO A 141 5.99 -16.82 1.17
N ILE A 142 6.44 -16.22 0.08
CA ILE A 142 7.57 -15.28 0.08
C ILE A 142 7.02 -13.86 0.06
N MET A 143 7.43 -13.04 1.02
CA MET A 143 7.22 -11.59 1.03
C MET A 143 8.49 -10.90 0.57
N HIS A 144 8.42 -10.22 -0.58
CA HIS A 144 9.52 -9.42 -1.08
C HIS A 144 9.46 -8.00 -0.53
N THR A 145 10.63 -7.37 -0.45
CA THR A 145 10.75 -5.91 -0.43
C THR A 145 11.90 -5.52 -1.35
N PHE A 146 12.02 -4.22 -1.64
CA PHE A 146 13.15 -3.67 -2.37
C PHE A 146 13.86 -2.67 -1.47
N TYR A 147 15.18 -2.83 -1.33
CA TYR A 147 15.99 -1.91 -0.56
C TYR A 147 17.35 -1.72 -1.22
N GLU A 148 17.67 -0.45 -1.48
CA GLU A 148 18.97 -0.01 -1.96
C GLU A 148 19.44 1.13 -1.06
N ALA A 149 20.62 0.98 -0.45
CA ALA A 149 21.09 1.96 0.51
C ALA A 149 21.33 3.33 -0.16
N VAL A 150 20.80 4.39 0.44
CA VAL A 150 21.11 5.76 0.03
C VAL A 150 22.25 6.28 0.90
N PRO A 151 23.40 6.72 0.32
CA PRO A 151 24.59 7.06 1.10
C PRO A 151 24.38 8.10 2.21
N ASN A 152 23.48 9.06 2.01
CA ASN A 152 23.19 10.14 2.96
C ASN A 152 21.90 9.92 3.75
N GLY A 153 21.31 8.73 3.68
CA GLY A 153 19.94 8.49 4.15
C GLY A 153 18.89 9.12 3.23
N CYS A 154 17.63 9.01 3.63
CA CYS A 154 16.50 9.65 2.97
C CYS A 154 15.29 9.71 3.92
N CYS A 155 14.35 10.61 3.65
CA CYS A 155 13.07 10.75 4.38
C CYS A 155 13.26 10.88 5.90
N GLY A 156 14.15 11.77 6.32
CA GLY A 156 14.49 12.00 7.73
C GLY A 156 15.19 10.86 8.48
N MET A 157 15.65 9.80 7.81
CA MET A 157 16.33 8.67 8.45
C MET A 157 17.77 8.47 7.94
N THR A 158 18.66 8.14 8.87
CA THR A 158 20.03 7.69 8.58
C THR A 158 20.03 6.32 7.88
N LYS A 159 21.16 5.96 7.27
CA LYS A 159 21.35 4.62 6.67
C LYS A 159 21.11 3.52 7.71
N GLU A 160 21.68 3.67 8.90
CA GLU A 160 21.52 2.72 10.01
C GLU A 160 20.05 2.59 10.42
N GLY A 161 19.32 3.71 10.50
CA GLY A 161 17.88 3.68 10.78
C GLY A 161 17.08 2.88 9.76
N HIS A 162 17.43 3.01 8.47
CA HIS A 162 16.80 2.23 7.40
C HIS A 162 17.14 0.74 7.49
N GLU A 163 18.40 0.40 7.80
CA GLU A 163 18.83 -0.98 8.03
C GLU A 163 18.09 -1.61 9.24
N ASP A 164 17.90 -0.86 10.32
CA ASP A 164 17.14 -1.28 11.49
C ASP A 164 15.65 -1.48 11.16
N LEU A 165 15.06 -0.60 10.35
CA LEU A 165 13.67 -0.73 9.90
C LEU A 165 13.47 -1.97 9.03
N LEU A 166 14.39 -2.22 8.09
CA LEU A 166 14.39 -3.41 7.26
C LEU A 166 14.51 -4.69 8.10
N ALA A 167 15.32 -4.67 9.17
CA ALA A 167 15.43 -5.78 10.11
C ALA A 167 14.12 -6.00 10.89
N ALA A 168 13.46 -4.93 11.34
CA ALA A 168 12.15 -4.99 11.98
C ALA A 168 11.08 -5.56 11.04
N TRP A 169 11.05 -5.10 9.79
CA TRP A 169 10.16 -5.62 8.73
C TRP A 169 10.35 -7.12 8.56
N LYS A 170 11.59 -7.56 8.36
CA LYS A 170 11.93 -8.97 8.17
C LYS A 170 11.42 -9.82 9.31
N LYS A 171 11.76 -9.43 10.54
CA LYS A 171 11.32 -10.11 11.76
C LYS A 171 9.79 -10.23 11.82
N SER A 172 9.08 -9.15 11.52
CA SER A 172 7.62 -9.08 11.66
C SER A 172 6.90 -9.98 10.67
N TRP A 173 7.37 -10.04 9.41
CA TRP A 173 6.82 -10.96 8.41
C TRP A 173 7.19 -12.43 8.70
N GLU A 174 8.44 -12.71 9.11
CA GLU A 174 8.87 -14.07 9.46
C GLU A 174 8.09 -14.64 10.65
N ASP A 175 7.82 -13.82 11.68
CA ASP A 175 7.00 -14.18 12.84
C ASP A 175 5.54 -14.49 12.45
N ARG A 176 5.09 -14.02 11.27
CA ARG A 176 3.76 -14.27 10.71
C ARG A 176 3.73 -15.41 9.69
N GLY A 177 4.79 -16.21 9.64
CA GLY A 177 4.85 -17.42 8.83
C GLY A 177 5.28 -17.18 7.37
N TRP A 178 5.88 -16.03 7.07
CA TRP A 178 6.44 -15.73 5.76
C TRP A 178 7.92 -16.14 5.67
N GLU A 179 8.40 -16.33 4.45
CA GLU A 179 9.81 -16.20 4.10
C GLU A 179 10.02 -14.80 3.51
N THR A 180 11.14 -14.14 3.81
CA THR A 180 11.37 -12.76 3.37
C THR A 180 12.56 -12.68 2.44
N VAL A 181 12.42 -11.92 1.34
CA VAL A 181 13.48 -11.67 0.37
C VAL A 181 13.63 -10.16 0.17
N VAL A 182 14.87 -9.67 0.22
CA VAL A 182 15.20 -8.27 -0.05
C VAL A 182 15.84 -8.21 -1.43
N LEU A 183 15.14 -7.56 -2.36
CA LEU A 183 15.60 -7.32 -3.72
C LEU A 183 16.41 -6.02 -3.80
N THR A 184 17.30 -5.98 -4.77
CA THR A 184 18.33 -4.93 -4.94
C THR A 184 18.37 -4.40 -6.37
N GLU A 185 19.18 -3.37 -6.62
CA GLU A 185 19.44 -2.91 -8.00
C GLU A 185 20.01 -4.05 -8.88
N GLU A 186 20.84 -4.93 -8.34
CA GLU A 186 21.38 -6.09 -9.08
C GLU A 186 20.28 -7.02 -9.60
N ASP A 187 19.18 -7.18 -8.87
CA ASP A 187 18.03 -7.97 -9.30
C ASP A 187 17.29 -7.24 -10.43
N ALA A 188 17.03 -5.95 -10.25
CA ALA A 188 16.38 -5.12 -11.28
C ALA A 188 17.15 -5.13 -12.61
N ARG A 189 18.49 -5.11 -12.57
CA ARG A 189 19.37 -5.15 -13.75
C ARG A 189 19.26 -6.42 -14.58
N GLN A 190 18.67 -7.49 -14.04
CA GLN A 190 18.42 -8.72 -14.80
C GLN A 190 17.22 -8.59 -15.74
N HIS A 191 16.41 -7.53 -15.61
CA HIS A 191 15.26 -7.30 -16.47
C HIS A 191 15.72 -6.86 -17.88
N PRO A 192 15.17 -7.44 -18.96
CA PRO A 192 15.59 -7.11 -20.33
C PRO A 192 15.44 -5.63 -20.69
N ASP A 193 14.46 -4.96 -20.09
CA ASP A 193 14.17 -3.54 -20.31
C ASP A 193 14.78 -2.59 -19.26
N PHE A 194 15.66 -3.08 -18.38
CA PHE A 194 16.25 -2.24 -17.32
C PHE A 194 16.92 -0.98 -17.90
N GLU A 195 17.82 -1.16 -18.88
CA GLU A 195 18.59 -0.05 -19.43
C GLU A 195 17.70 0.95 -20.19
N SER A 196 16.68 0.48 -20.91
CA SER A 196 15.76 1.36 -21.66
C SER A 196 14.85 2.16 -20.73
N ILE A 197 14.29 1.52 -19.70
CA ILE A 197 13.43 2.17 -18.69
C ILE A 197 14.26 3.15 -17.85
N ASN A 198 15.43 2.72 -17.36
CA ASN A 198 16.30 3.58 -16.58
C ASN A 198 16.76 4.81 -17.36
N GLN A 199 17.10 4.65 -18.65
CA GLN A 199 17.41 5.80 -19.51
C GLN A 199 16.21 6.73 -19.68
N LYS A 200 15.00 6.20 -19.91
CA LYS A 200 13.79 7.05 -20.00
C LYS A 200 13.56 7.85 -18.72
N LEU A 201 13.72 7.23 -17.55
CA LEU A 201 13.58 7.93 -16.26
C LEU A 201 14.68 8.99 -16.06
N GLN A 202 15.89 8.76 -16.56
CA GLN A 202 16.95 9.78 -16.55
C GLN A 202 16.64 10.94 -17.51
N ASP A 203 16.14 10.64 -18.71
CA ASP A 203 15.77 11.64 -19.71
C ASP A 203 14.62 12.54 -19.23
N LEU A 204 13.77 12.02 -18.32
CA LEU A 204 12.70 12.76 -17.64
C LEU A 204 13.14 13.47 -16.35
N ASP A 205 14.44 13.45 -16.03
CA ASP A 205 15.01 14.04 -14.80
C ASP A 205 14.35 13.53 -13.51
N VAL A 206 13.93 12.26 -13.50
CA VAL A 206 13.36 11.64 -12.30
C VAL A 206 14.45 11.51 -11.26
N ASN A 207 14.23 12.05 -10.05
CA ASN A 207 15.24 12.01 -8.99
C ASN A 207 15.64 10.56 -8.61
N ALA A 208 16.82 10.42 -8.00
CA ALA A 208 17.38 9.10 -7.71
C ALA A 208 16.51 8.24 -6.78
N TYR A 209 15.75 8.84 -5.86
CA TYR A 209 14.83 8.12 -4.98
C TYR A 209 13.68 7.51 -5.79
N ASN A 210 12.97 8.34 -6.57
CA ASN A 210 11.85 7.87 -7.39
C ASN A 210 12.26 6.86 -8.46
N ARG A 211 13.48 6.96 -9.02
CA ARG A 211 13.99 5.93 -9.95
C ARG A 211 14.08 4.55 -9.29
N ARG A 212 14.53 4.48 -8.03
CA ARG A 212 14.58 3.21 -7.27
C ARG A 212 13.19 2.62 -7.06
N CYS A 213 12.18 3.48 -6.87
CA CYS A 213 10.79 3.04 -6.80
C CYS A 213 10.33 2.35 -8.08
N TYR A 214 10.88 2.65 -9.28
CA TYR A 214 10.64 1.86 -10.49
C TYR A 214 11.50 0.59 -10.57
N TRP A 215 12.71 0.60 -10.02
CA TRP A 215 13.59 -0.57 -10.02
C TRP A 215 13.00 -1.75 -9.25
N ARG A 216 12.21 -1.52 -8.19
CA ARG A 216 11.50 -2.61 -7.50
C ARG A 216 10.54 -3.39 -8.40
N TRP A 217 9.90 -2.71 -9.34
CA TRP A 217 9.00 -3.35 -10.32
C TRP A 217 9.79 -4.24 -11.28
N LEU A 218 10.98 -3.79 -11.72
CA LEU A 218 11.87 -4.60 -12.55
C LEU A 218 12.37 -5.83 -11.77
N ALA A 219 12.79 -5.63 -10.52
CA ALA A 219 13.33 -6.69 -9.66
C ALA A 219 12.30 -7.79 -9.36
N ILE A 220 11.06 -7.42 -9.00
CA ILE A 220 10.03 -8.43 -8.68
C ILE A 220 9.62 -9.24 -9.92
N VAL A 221 9.63 -8.63 -11.11
CA VAL A 221 9.41 -9.37 -12.37
C VAL A 221 10.51 -10.41 -12.58
N THR A 222 11.78 -10.04 -12.35
CA THR A 222 12.92 -10.94 -12.53
C THR A 222 12.94 -12.09 -11.53
N ASP A 223 12.44 -11.88 -10.31
CA ASP A 223 12.38 -12.91 -9.27
C ASP A 223 11.19 -13.88 -9.44
N GLY A 224 10.22 -13.53 -10.31
CA GLY A 224 9.09 -14.39 -10.64
C GLY A 224 7.73 -13.91 -10.13
N GLY A 225 7.66 -12.68 -9.61
CA GLY A 225 6.45 -12.06 -9.09
C GLY A 225 6.16 -12.44 -7.65
N GLY A 226 4.88 -12.47 -7.29
CA GLY A 226 4.39 -12.78 -5.95
C GLY A 226 4.08 -11.53 -5.15
N TRP A 227 4.25 -11.63 -3.84
CA TRP A 227 4.01 -10.56 -2.88
C TRP A 227 5.19 -9.62 -2.78
N MET A 228 4.93 -8.32 -2.78
CA MET A 228 5.90 -7.29 -2.45
C MET A 228 5.27 -6.29 -1.50
N SER A 229 6.05 -5.87 -0.50
CA SER A 229 5.71 -4.75 0.37
C SER A 229 6.86 -3.75 0.47
N ASP A 230 6.55 -2.49 0.73
CA ASP A 230 7.56 -1.55 1.21
C ASP A 230 8.09 -2.02 2.56
N TYR A 231 9.37 -1.76 2.84
CA TYR A 231 9.99 -2.20 4.09
C TYR A 231 9.52 -1.41 5.32
N ASP A 232 8.61 -0.44 5.13
CA ASP A 232 7.87 0.24 6.19
C ASP A 232 6.41 -0.25 6.30
N VAL A 233 6.06 -1.38 5.69
CA VAL A 233 4.75 -2.04 5.82
C VAL A 233 4.85 -3.31 6.66
N PHE A 234 4.00 -3.39 7.69
CA PHE A 234 4.04 -4.44 8.70
C PHE A 234 2.74 -5.25 8.73
N PRO A 235 2.80 -6.56 9.00
CA PRO A 235 1.62 -7.42 8.92
C PRO A 235 0.66 -7.21 10.10
N LEU A 236 -0.66 -7.13 9.84
CA LEU A 236 -1.73 -7.08 10.86
C LEU A 236 -2.55 -8.37 10.88
N SER A 237 -3.63 -8.52 10.12
CA SER A 237 -4.28 -9.83 10.03
C SER A 237 -3.61 -10.77 9.02
N LEU A 238 -2.77 -10.24 8.10
CA LEU A 238 -2.09 -11.05 7.08
C LEU A 238 -1.04 -11.98 7.69
N ASN A 239 -1.21 -13.28 7.47
CA ASN A 239 -0.26 -14.33 7.82
C ASN A 239 0.07 -15.20 6.60
N GLY A 240 1.05 -16.10 6.73
CA GLY A 240 1.50 -16.92 5.61
C GLY A 240 0.43 -17.86 5.02
N GLU A 241 -0.51 -18.35 5.83
CA GLU A 241 -1.62 -19.16 5.32
C GLU A 241 -2.56 -18.33 4.45
N MET A 242 -2.92 -17.13 4.93
CA MET A 242 -3.73 -16.17 4.17
C MET A 242 -3.02 -15.74 2.88
N GLY A 243 -1.70 -15.50 2.94
CA GLY A 243 -0.87 -15.18 1.78
C GLY A 243 -1.00 -16.22 0.67
N LEU A 244 -0.81 -17.50 1.00
CA LEU A 244 -0.95 -18.62 0.05
C LEU A 244 -2.37 -18.79 -0.50
N ALA A 245 -3.38 -18.45 0.29
CA ALA A 245 -4.77 -18.49 -0.15
C ALA A 245 -5.05 -17.40 -1.20
N LEU A 246 -4.54 -16.19 -0.95
CA LEU A 246 -4.73 -15.02 -1.81
C LEU A 246 -3.92 -15.10 -3.12
N GLU A 247 -2.79 -15.81 -3.15
CA GLU A 247 -2.00 -16.06 -4.37
C GLU A 247 -2.80 -16.67 -5.53
N GLN A 248 -3.93 -17.32 -5.23
CA GLN A 248 -4.74 -18.07 -6.18
C GLN A 248 -5.61 -17.20 -7.09
N SER A 249 -5.72 -15.89 -6.85
CA SER A 249 -6.54 -14.99 -7.67
C SER A 249 -5.98 -14.78 -9.08
N GLY A 250 -4.64 -14.80 -9.23
CA GLY A 250 -3.94 -14.60 -10.51
C GLY A 250 -4.05 -13.17 -11.09
N THR A 251 -4.71 -12.25 -10.39
CA THR A 251 -4.86 -10.84 -10.76
C THR A 251 -3.77 -9.99 -10.14
N PHE A 252 -3.46 -8.85 -10.77
CA PHE A 252 -2.70 -7.80 -10.10
C PHE A 252 -3.59 -7.16 -9.03
N THR A 253 -3.21 -7.27 -7.75
CA THR A 253 -3.97 -6.72 -6.63
C THR A 253 -3.10 -5.75 -5.83
N SER A 254 -3.53 -4.48 -5.76
CA SER A 254 -2.95 -3.49 -4.85
C SER A 254 -3.83 -3.33 -3.63
N TYR A 255 -3.22 -3.43 -2.45
CA TYR A 255 -3.94 -3.44 -1.18
C TYR A 255 -4.05 -2.06 -0.51
N ALA A 256 -3.45 -1.03 -1.12
CA ALA A 256 -3.46 0.35 -0.65
C ALA A 256 -3.78 1.32 -1.79
N HIS A 257 -4.76 0.99 -2.64
CA HIS A 257 -5.07 1.74 -3.86
C HIS A 257 -3.82 2.04 -4.69
N HIS A 258 -3.57 3.31 -5.02
CA HIS A 258 -2.45 3.76 -5.83
C HIS A 258 -1.12 3.80 -5.07
N VAL A 259 -1.11 3.62 -3.75
CA VAL A 259 0.12 3.52 -2.96
C VAL A 259 0.69 2.11 -3.12
N PRO A 260 1.85 1.90 -3.78
CA PRO A 260 2.37 0.58 -4.08
C PRO A 260 3.09 -0.06 -2.88
N CYS A 261 2.52 0.02 -1.69
CA CYS A 261 3.18 -0.42 -0.45
C CYS A 261 2.86 -1.87 -0.07
N LEU A 262 1.80 -2.47 -0.62
CA LEU A 262 1.53 -3.91 -0.53
C LEU A 262 0.79 -4.38 -1.78
N ILE A 263 1.45 -5.23 -2.57
CA ILE A 263 0.94 -5.71 -3.85
C ILE A 263 1.18 -7.21 -3.97
N HIS A 264 0.24 -7.90 -4.61
CA HIS A 264 0.42 -9.25 -5.08
C HIS A 264 0.09 -9.36 -6.57
N ALA A 265 0.98 -9.96 -7.37
CA ALA A 265 0.69 -10.29 -8.75
C ALA A 265 1.64 -11.38 -9.29
N SER A 266 1.28 -12.06 -10.38
CA SER A 266 2.24 -12.91 -11.10
C SER A 266 3.34 -12.08 -11.78
N ALA A 267 4.51 -12.66 -12.10
CA ALA A 267 5.55 -11.96 -12.87
C ALA A 267 5.03 -11.26 -14.12
N LYS A 268 4.14 -11.94 -14.86
CA LYS A 268 3.53 -11.41 -16.08
C LYS A 268 2.65 -10.18 -15.80
N GLU A 269 1.92 -10.19 -14.69
CA GLU A 269 1.03 -9.08 -14.33
C GLU A 269 1.83 -7.89 -13.79
N TRP A 270 2.88 -8.13 -12.99
CA TRP A 270 3.85 -7.11 -12.62
C TRP A 270 4.47 -6.44 -13.85
N ASP A 271 4.95 -7.24 -14.81
CA ASP A 271 5.57 -6.77 -16.04
C ASP A 271 4.59 -5.96 -16.91
N ARG A 272 3.35 -6.45 -17.05
CA ARG A 272 2.30 -5.75 -17.79
C ARG A 272 1.98 -4.39 -17.17
N ILE A 273 1.83 -4.31 -15.85
CA ILE A 273 1.52 -3.04 -15.17
C ILE A 273 2.70 -2.08 -15.27
N LEU A 274 3.93 -2.56 -15.08
CA LEU A 274 5.13 -1.74 -15.28
C LEU A 274 5.14 -1.11 -16.68
N HIS A 275 4.87 -1.88 -17.73
CA HIS A 275 4.84 -1.35 -19.10
C HIS A 275 3.75 -0.29 -19.30
N ILE A 276 2.57 -0.46 -18.69
CA ILE A 276 1.51 0.57 -18.72
C ILE A 276 1.98 1.83 -17.98
N MET A 277 2.61 1.70 -16.81
CA MET A 277 3.16 2.84 -16.07
C MET A 277 4.14 3.62 -16.95
N ILE A 278 5.06 2.92 -17.61
CA ILE A 278 6.07 3.53 -18.49
C ILE A 278 5.45 4.13 -19.76
N GLU A 279 4.39 3.54 -20.31
CA GLU A 279 3.65 4.09 -21.46
C GLU A 279 2.94 5.41 -21.12
N LEU A 280 2.43 5.53 -19.89
CA LEU A 280 1.75 6.73 -19.41
C LEU A 280 2.70 7.86 -18.98
N LEU A 281 3.99 7.58 -18.82
CA LEU A 281 4.97 8.62 -18.54
C LEU A 281 5.09 9.62 -19.71
N PRO A 282 5.34 10.92 -19.41
CA PRO A 282 5.57 11.93 -20.44
C PRO A 282 6.72 11.56 -21.38
N ASN A 283 6.73 12.17 -22.56
CA ASN A 283 7.78 11.91 -23.55
C ASN A 283 8.98 12.85 -23.39
N SER A 284 8.81 13.97 -22.71
CA SER A 284 9.89 14.91 -22.41
C SER A 284 9.70 15.61 -21.06
N PRO A 285 10.78 16.15 -20.47
CA PRO A 285 10.71 16.91 -19.21
C PRO A 285 9.75 18.10 -19.26
N GLU A 286 9.56 18.74 -20.42
CA GLU A 286 8.65 19.88 -20.57
C GLU A 286 7.16 19.50 -20.47
N GLU A 287 6.83 18.22 -20.59
CA GLU A 287 5.49 17.66 -20.42
C GLU A 287 5.22 17.17 -18.98
N VAL A 288 6.22 17.25 -18.10
CA VAL A 288 6.10 16.81 -16.71
C VAL A 288 5.31 17.86 -15.93
N TYR A 289 3.99 17.67 -15.87
CA TYR A 289 3.08 18.52 -15.07
C TYR A 289 3.06 18.13 -13.58
N GLU A 290 3.38 16.87 -13.29
CA GLU A 290 3.36 16.27 -11.95
C GLU A 290 4.64 15.48 -11.70
N ARG A 291 4.95 15.20 -10.43
CA ARG A 291 6.13 14.40 -10.10
C ARG A 291 6.01 12.99 -10.68
N VAL A 292 7.06 12.54 -11.37
CA VAL A 292 7.14 11.16 -11.84
C VAL A 292 7.51 10.25 -10.67
N THR A 293 6.50 9.58 -10.12
CA THR A 293 6.62 8.53 -9.10
C THR A 293 5.82 7.31 -9.54
N ASP A 294 6.13 6.15 -8.96
CA ASP A 294 5.34 4.95 -9.19
C ASP A 294 3.94 5.02 -8.54
N MET A 295 3.79 5.74 -7.42
CA MET A 295 2.49 6.08 -6.83
C MET A 295 1.60 6.85 -7.82
N TYR A 296 2.11 7.93 -8.44
CA TYR A 296 1.36 8.69 -9.44
C TYR A 296 1.13 7.89 -10.73
N SER A 297 2.08 7.04 -11.10
CA SER A 297 1.89 6.15 -12.25
C SER A 297 0.73 5.18 -11.99
N LEU A 298 0.62 4.62 -10.78
CA LEU A 298 -0.52 3.79 -10.41
C LEU A 298 -1.81 4.59 -10.29
N LEU A 299 -1.76 5.82 -9.78
CA LEU A 299 -2.91 6.71 -9.72
C LEU A 299 -3.45 7.01 -11.12
N ASN A 300 -2.58 7.28 -12.09
CA ASN A 300 -2.96 7.49 -13.49
C ASN A 300 -3.61 6.23 -14.09
N ILE A 301 -3.11 5.05 -13.74
CA ILE A 301 -3.73 3.78 -14.15
C ILE A 301 -5.10 3.60 -13.50
N ASP A 302 -5.24 3.97 -12.23
CA ASP A 302 -6.52 3.94 -11.52
C ASP A 302 -7.49 4.94 -12.17
N ILE A 303 -7.14 6.20 -12.39
CA ILE A 303 -8.03 7.18 -13.04
C ILE A 303 -8.49 6.69 -14.43
N GLU A 304 -7.64 5.97 -15.16
CA GLU A 304 -7.93 5.40 -16.48
C GLU A 304 -8.68 4.04 -16.43
N GLN A 305 -9.41 3.70 -15.33
CA GLN A 305 -10.02 2.40 -14.90
C GLN A 305 -10.48 1.38 -15.97
N GLY A 306 -10.73 1.78 -17.22
CA GLY A 306 -11.14 0.89 -18.30
C GLY A 306 -10.06 -0.01 -18.91
N ARG A 307 -8.77 0.09 -18.51
CA ARG A 307 -7.67 -0.61 -19.20
C ARG A 307 -6.80 -1.54 -18.35
N SER A 308 -6.83 -1.41 -17.03
CA SER A 308 -5.77 -2.02 -16.21
C SER A 308 -6.07 -3.46 -15.80
N GLY A 309 -7.34 -3.86 -15.63
CA GLY A 309 -7.69 -5.18 -15.10
C GLY A 309 -7.13 -5.46 -13.71
N MET A 310 -6.74 -4.40 -12.98
CA MET A 310 -6.22 -4.48 -11.63
C MET A 310 -7.36 -4.57 -10.62
N GLN A 311 -7.09 -5.22 -9.50
CA GLN A 311 -7.93 -5.15 -8.31
C GLN A 311 -7.34 -4.13 -7.34
N TRP A 312 -8.16 -3.17 -6.94
CA TRP A 312 -7.80 -2.16 -5.94
C TRP A 312 -8.56 -2.45 -4.64
N THR A 313 -7.86 -2.46 -3.52
CA THR A 313 -8.46 -2.56 -2.18
C THR A 313 -7.86 -1.51 -1.23
N SER A 314 -8.49 -1.34 -0.07
CA SER A 314 -8.09 -0.42 1.01
C SER A 314 -7.81 -1.20 2.29
N GLU A 315 -7.09 -2.32 2.17
CA GLU A 315 -6.88 -3.27 3.27
C GLU A 315 -5.61 -3.00 4.07
N VAL A 316 -4.79 -2.02 3.66
CA VAL A 316 -3.64 -1.53 4.42
C VAL A 316 -4.04 -0.31 5.25
N ALA A 317 -3.79 -0.35 6.54
CA ALA A 317 -3.97 0.78 7.44
C ALA A 317 -2.94 1.88 7.14
N PRO A 318 -3.34 3.14 6.88
CA PRO A 318 -2.41 4.21 6.48
C PRO A 318 -1.70 4.89 7.66
N HIS A 319 -2.10 4.61 8.90
CA HIS A 319 -1.58 5.29 10.09
C HIS A 319 -1.55 4.37 11.32
N PHE A 320 -0.84 4.81 12.35
CA PHE A 320 -0.78 4.18 13.65
C PHE A 320 -2.18 4.05 14.28
N THR A 321 -2.35 3.02 15.11
CA THR A 321 -3.65 2.61 15.65
C THR A 321 -3.75 2.87 17.16
N TYR A 322 -3.04 3.85 17.69
CA TYR A 322 -3.02 4.13 19.13
C TYR A 322 -3.91 5.33 19.47
N HIS A 323 -4.55 5.27 20.64
CA HIS A 323 -5.29 6.37 21.22
C HIS A 323 -4.72 6.68 22.60
N ARG A 324 -4.86 7.93 23.05
CA ARG A 324 -4.49 8.37 24.40
C ARG A 324 -5.68 9.03 25.09
N ASN A 325 -5.83 8.78 26.39
CA ASN A 325 -6.83 9.46 27.22
C ASN A 325 -6.22 10.67 27.95
N GLU A 326 -7.06 11.43 28.66
CA GLU A 326 -6.63 12.62 29.42
C GLU A 326 -5.62 12.31 30.54
N GLU A 327 -5.57 11.07 31.03
CA GLU A 327 -4.63 10.62 32.06
C GLU A 327 -3.27 10.19 31.47
N GLY A 328 -3.13 10.26 30.14
CA GLY A 328 -1.94 9.87 29.42
C GLY A 328 -1.87 8.37 29.13
N TRP A 329 -2.88 7.58 29.47
CA TRP A 329 -2.88 6.14 29.19
C TRP A 329 -3.11 5.91 27.69
N GLN A 330 -2.21 5.14 27.08
CA GLN A 330 -2.25 4.78 25.66
C GLN A 330 -2.77 3.36 25.47
N TRP A 331 -3.58 3.14 24.43
CA TRP A 331 -4.03 1.79 24.02
C TRP A 331 -4.13 1.64 22.50
N MET A 332 -3.99 0.40 22.02
CA MET A 332 -4.17 0.06 20.61
C MET A 332 -5.66 -0.17 20.27
N ASP A 333 -6.11 0.38 19.15
CA ASP A 333 -7.42 0.15 18.55
C ASP A 333 -7.47 -1.18 17.78
N CYS A 334 -7.79 -2.26 18.50
CA CYS A 334 -7.91 -3.57 17.90
C CYS A 334 -9.04 -3.69 16.87
N ASN A 335 -10.12 -2.91 17.00
CA ASN A 335 -11.21 -2.93 16.03
C ASN A 335 -10.77 -2.38 14.69
N PHE A 336 -9.92 -1.34 14.72
CA PHE A 336 -9.29 -0.83 13.52
C PHE A 336 -8.25 -1.81 12.97
N GLY A 337 -7.39 -2.36 13.84
CA GLY A 337 -6.36 -3.33 13.44
C GLY A 337 -6.93 -4.58 12.75
N TRP A 338 -8.05 -5.14 13.22
CA TRP A 338 -8.68 -6.33 12.64
C TRP A 338 -9.32 -6.12 11.26
N LYS A 339 -9.61 -4.88 10.88
CA LYS A 339 -10.17 -4.58 9.56
C LYS A 339 -9.10 -4.52 8.46
N HIS A 340 -7.83 -4.51 8.85
CA HIS A 340 -6.72 -4.34 7.94
C HIS A 340 -5.81 -5.58 7.95
N ILE A 341 -5.22 -5.85 6.80
CA ILE A 341 -4.31 -6.99 6.61
C ILE A 341 -2.87 -6.61 6.92
N ALA A 342 -2.51 -5.33 6.75
CA ALA A 342 -1.21 -4.77 7.07
C ALA A 342 -1.36 -3.29 7.49
N ILE A 343 -0.26 -2.69 7.95
CA ILE A 343 -0.17 -1.28 8.32
C ILE A 343 1.04 -0.65 7.64
N HIS A 344 0.86 0.52 7.04
CA HIS A 344 1.91 1.30 6.39
C HIS A 344 2.40 2.39 7.34
N LEU A 345 3.64 2.25 7.82
CA LEU A 345 4.27 3.17 8.76
C LEU A 345 5.20 4.12 8.01
N SER A 346 4.66 4.84 7.02
CA SER A 346 5.44 5.79 6.22
C SER A 346 6.09 6.89 7.07
N HIS A 347 7.08 7.59 6.50
CA HIS A 347 7.71 8.73 7.19
C HIS A 347 6.68 9.82 7.53
N HIS A 348 5.74 10.07 6.61
CA HIS A 348 4.61 10.96 6.80
C HIS A 348 3.71 10.47 7.94
N SER A 349 3.29 9.20 7.89
CA SER A 349 2.42 8.59 8.93
C SER A 349 3.06 8.63 10.32
N CYS A 350 4.39 8.49 10.41
CA CYS A 350 5.13 8.64 11.67
C CYS A 350 5.12 10.07 12.19
N ALA A 351 5.39 11.05 11.32
CA ALA A 351 5.39 12.46 11.69
C ALA A 351 3.99 12.92 12.14
N GLU A 352 2.94 12.51 11.43
CA GLU A 352 1.55 12.82 11.79
C GLU A 352 1.13 12.12 13.08
N ALA A 353 1.46 10.84 13.27
CA ALA A 353 1.16 10.14 14.51
C ALA A 353 1.84 10.81 15.71
N PHE A 354 3.05 11.35 15.54
CA PHE A 354 3.73 12.12 16.58
C PHE A 354 2.98 13.43 16.89
N LYS A 355 2.60 14.20 15.86
CA LYS A 355 1.89 15.49 16.03
C LYS A 355 0.50 15.33 16.66
N THR A 356 -0.15 14.20 16.38
CA THR A 356 -1.53 13.92 16.80
C THR A 356 -1.62 13.02 18.03
N ASP A 357 -0.49 12.69 18.67
CA ASP A 357 -0.44 11.83 19.87
C ASP A 357 -0.95 10.38 19.67
N HIS A 358 -0.77 9.86 18.45
CA HIS A 358 -1.05 8.47 18.06
C HIS A 358 0.24 7.63 17.92
N TYR A 359 1.42 8.19 18.22
CA TYR A 359 2.70 7.48 18.14
C TYR A 359 2.90 6.56 19.37
N PRO A 360 3.34 5.29 19.20
CA PRO A 360 3.48 4.36 20.32
C PRO A 360 4.49 4.84 21.35
N GLU A 361 4.21 4.59 22.63
CA GLU A 361 5.20 4.72 23.69
C GLU A 361 6.26 3.62 23.54
N ILE A 362 7.54 4.02 23.44
CA ILE A 362 8.66 3.11 23.30
C ILE A 362 9.46 3.13 24.60
N ASP A 363 9.54 1.96 25.25
CA ASP A 363 10.19 1.75 26.55
C ASP A 363 11.72 1.85 26.43
N ASP A 364 12.28 3.07 26.41
CA ASP A 364 13.71 3.25 26.74
C ASP A 364 14.15 4.71 26.98
N VAL A 365 13.22 5.63 27.24
CA VAL A 365 13.61 7.00 27.56
C VAL A 365 13.37 7.23 29.04
N ASP A 366 14.46 7.20 29.80
CA ASP A 366 14.64 7.64 31.19
C ASP A 366 14.41 9.18 31.30
N SER A 367 13.41 9.67 30.58
CA SER A 367 13.07 11.06 30.37
C SER A 367 11.75 11.35 31.03
N ASP A 368 11.64 12.54 31.60
CA ASP A 368 10.40 13.15 32.04
C ASP A 368 9.36 13.34 30.88
N THR A 369 9.63 12.84 29.66
CA THR A 369 8.79 12.94 28.45
C THR A 369 8.01 11.66 28.08
N HIS A 370 7.91 10.66 28.98
CA HIS A 370 7.12 9.43 28.77
C HIS A 370 7.54 8.59 27.55
N GLY A 371 8.83 8.53 27.21
CA GLY A 371 9.30 7.68 26.10
C GLY A 371 9.10 8.28 24.70
N LEU A 372 8.47 9.46 24.60
CA LEU A 372 8.23 10.13 23.34
C LEU A 372 9.52 10.78 22.79
N PRO A 373 9.73 10.74 21.46
CA PRO A 373 10.78 11.51 20.79
C PRO A 373 10.70 13.00 21.12
N ASP A 374 11.85 13.70 21.21
CA ASP A 374 11.87 15.15 21.48
C ASP A 374 11.28 15.98 20.33
N ASN A 375 11.24 15.39 19.13
CA ASN A 375 10.69 15.98 17.92
C ASN A 375 10.33 14.90 16.88
N TRP A 376 9.65 15.32 15.82
CA TRP A 376 9.20 14.42 14.76
C TRP A 376 10.36 13.76 14.00
N GLN A 377 11.55 14.38 13.90
CA GLN A 377 12.71 13.76 13.26
C GLN A 377 13.22 12.57 14.06
N GLN A 378 13.27 12.67 15.39
CA GLN A 378 13.59 11.54 16.25
C GLN A 378 12.52 10.44 16.14
N ALA A 379 11.23 10.81 16.02
CA ALA A 379 10.15 9.83 15.80
C ALA A 379 10.32 9.06 14.48
N VAL A 380 10.73 9.77 13.43
CA VAL A 380 11.06 9.18 12.14
C VAL A 380 12.29 8.27 12.24
N GLN A 381 13.34 8.70 12.95
CA GLN A 381 14.56 7.90 13.16
C GLN A 381 14.33 6.63 14.01
N ARG A 382 13.39 6.66 14.95
CA ARG A 382 13.02 5.51 15.82
C ARG A 382 11.86 4.66 15.26
N ARG A 383 11.55 4.79 13.97
CA ARG A 383 10.44 4.07 13.34
C ARG A 383 10.55 2.55 13.47
N SER A 384 11.77 1.99 13.43
CA SER A 384 11.99 0.55 13.62
C SER A 384 11.49 0.07 14.99
N GLU A 385 11.81 0.81 16.05
CA GLU A 385 11.34 0.55 17.41
C GLU A 385 9.82 0.71 17.52
N ALA A 386 9.27 1.78 16.95
CA ALA A 386 7.83 2.01 16.91
C ALA A 386 7.09 0.87 16.20
N ALA A 387 7.62 0.39 15.07
CA ALA A 387 7.03 -0.70 14.31
C ALA A 387 7.03 -2.00 15.12
N LEU A 388 8.14 -2.34 15.78
CA LEU A 388 8.21 -3.51 16.65
C LEU A 388 7.24 -3.41 17.82
N LYS A 389 7.11 -2.23 18.43
CA LYS A 389 6.13 -1.96 19.49
C LYS A 389 4.69 -2.16 19.01
N VAL A 390 4.34 -1.64 17.82
CA VAL A 390 3.04 -1.89 17.18
C VAL A 390 2.80 -3.38 16.99
N MET A 391 3.81 -4.12 16.51
CA MET A 391 3.67 -5.55 16.28
C MET A 391 3.49 -6.33 17.57
N ASP A 392 4.25 -6.02 18.62
CA ASP A 392 4.14 -6.67 19.93
C ASP A 392 2.80 -6.36 20.62
N ASP A 393 2.35 -5.11 20.58
CA ASP A 393 1.06 -4.72 21.16
C ASP A 393 -0.13 -5.31 20.39
N TYR A 394 -0.09 -5.30 19.06
CA TYR A 394 -1.14 -5.93 18.25
C TYR A 394 -1.22 -7.42 18.54
N LYS A 395 -0.06 -8.05 18.67
CA LYS A 395 0.10 -9.44 19.03
C LYS A 395 -0.48 -9.73 20.43
N GLU A 396 -0.12 -8.95 21.44
CA GLU A 396 -0.56 -9.14 22.82
C GLU A 396 -2.05 -8.83 23.05
N TYR A 397 -2.53 -7.72 22.51
CA TYR A 397 -3.84 -7.17 22.86
C TYR A 397 -4.92 -7.48 21.83
N CYS A 398 -4.57 -7.62 20.55
CA CYS A 398 -5.54 -7.75 19.48
C CYS A 398 -5.65 -9.17 18.93
N MET A 399 -4.59 -9.99 18.98
CA MET A 399 -4.71 -11.36 18.46
C MET A 399 -5.35 -12.30 19.49
N PRO A 400 -6.35 -13.12 19.09
CA PRO A 400 -6.93 -14.10 20.00
C PRO A 400 -5.88 -15.14 20.40
N THR A 401 -5.95 -15.62 21.64
CA THR A 401 -4.94 -16.55 22.18
C THR A 401 -4.91 -17.93 21.51
N SER A 402 -5.80 -18.20 20.55
CA SER A 402 -5.83 -19.43 19.77
C SER A 402 -5.19 -19.30 18.38
N SER A 403 -4.82 -18.09 17.96
CA SER A 403 -4.19 -17.82 16.64
C SER A 403 -2.65 -17.71 16.71
N TRP A 404 -2.07 -18.23 17.79
CA TRP A 404 -0.62 -18.29 18.01
C TRP A 404 0.06 -19.41 17.22
#